data_AF-A0A2L0TVR3-F1
#
_entry.id   AF-A0A2L0TVR3-F1
#
_cell.length_a   1.000
_cell.length_b   1.000
_cell.length_c   1.000
_cell.angle_alpha   90.00
_cell.angle_beta   90.00
_cell.angle_gamma   90.00
#
_symmetry.space_group_name_H-M   'P 1'
#
loop_
_entity.id
_entity.type
_entity.pdbx_description
1 polymer ?
#
loop_
_entity_poly.entity_id
_entity_poly.type
_entity_poly.pdbx_seq_one_letter_code
_entity_poly.pdbx_strand_id
1 'polypeptide(L)' 'MSDMHLLAAAKSLLSHPPFTLADARALEALEEEAVGEEGLCIAALWDIALALADEEARHYLLGDG' A
#
# COMPACT_ATOMS: atom_id res chain seq x y z
N MET A 1 -18.99 12.08 6.76
CA MET A 1 -17.60 11.59 6.82
C MET A 1 -17.36 10.94 5.49
N SER A 2 -16.42 11.44 4.70
CA SER A 2 -16.04 10.74 3.46
C SER A 2 -15.56 9.37 3.88
N ASP A 3 -16.31 8.33 3.54
CA ASP A 3 -15.99 6.96 3.88
C ASP A 3 -14.76 6.53 3.07
N MET A 4 -13.57 6.89 3.59
CA MET A 4 -12.27 6.53 3.04
C MET A 4 -11.99 5.04 3.33
N HIS A 5 -12.85 4.17 2.81
CA HIS A 5 -12.82 2.73 3.06
C HIS A 5 -11.60 2.07 2.41
N LEU A 6 -11.15 2.55 1.24
CA LEU A 6 -9.95 2.02 0.58
C LEU A 6 -8.70 2.42 1.37
N LEU A 7 -8.65 3.65 1.89
CA LEU A 7 -7.56 4.08 2.76
C LEU A 7 -7.52 3.27 4.06
N ALA A 8 -8.67 2.94 4.64
CA ALA A 8 -8.73 2.10 5.83
C ALA A 8 -8.21 0.68 5.54
N ALA A 9 -8.58 0.10 4.39
CA ALA A 9 -8.06 -1.19 3.94
C ALA A 9 -6.54 -1.13 3.72
N ALA A 10 -6.04 -0.09 3.05
CA ALA A 10 -4.62 0.12 2.82
C ALA A 10 -3.81 0.22 4.13
N LYS A 11 -4.34 0.95 5.12
CA LYS A 11 -3.74 1.03 6.46
C LYS A 11 -3.73 -0.32 7.18
N SER A 12 -4.74 -1.16 6.95
CA SER A 12 -4.80 -2.50 7.53
C SER A 12 -3.73 -3.43 6.95
N LEU A 13 -3.35 -3.26 5.67
CA LEU A 13 -2.24 -4.01 5.09
C LEU A 13 -0.92 -3.66 5.78
N LEU A 14 -0.75 -2.40 6.19
CA LEU A 14 0.47 -1.89 6.83
C LEU A 14 0.53 -2.18 8.34
N SER A 15 -0.58 -2.56 8.97
CA SER A 15 -0.58 -2.87 10.41
C SER A 15 0.02 -4.24 10.76
N HIS A 16 0.30 -5.08 9.76
CA HIS A 16 0.82 -6.43 9.95
C HIS A 16 2.20 -6.58 9.29
N PRO A 17 3.30 -6.28 10.00
CA PRO A 17 4.64 -6.56 9.49
C PRO A 17 4.96 -8.07 9.60
N PRO A 18 5.74 -8.64 8.66
CA PRO A 18 6.32 -7.98 7.49
C PRO A 18 5.27 -7.68 6.41
N PHE A 19 5.44 -6.55 5.71
CA PHE A 19 4.62 -6.23 4.55
C PHE A 19 5.11 -7.08 3.37
N THR A 20 4.26 -7.96 2.87
CA THR A 20 4.64 -8.98 1.89
C THR A 20 4.34 -8.54 0.46
N LEU A 21 4.80 -9.31 -0.53
CA LEU A 21 4.48 -9.07 -1.94
C LEU A 21 2.96 -9.11 -2.21
N ALA A 22 2.23 -9.95 -1.47
CA ALA A 22 0.77 -10.01 -1.57
C ALA A 22 0.13 -8.70 -1.08
N ASP A 23 0.65 -8.12 0.00
CA ASP A 23 0.19 -6.84 0.53
C ASP A 23 0.54 -5.69 -0.43
N ALA A 24 1.71 -5.74 -1.08
CA ALA A 24 2.09 -4.77 -2.12
C ALA A 24 1.09 -4.77 -3.27
N ARG A 25 0.74 -5.93 -3.81
CA ARG A 25 -0.25 -6.05 -4.89
C ARG A 25 -1.65 -5.63 -4.44
N ALA A 26 -2.02 -5.92 -3.19
CA ALA A 26 -3.29 -5.47 -2.64
C ALA A 26 -3.34 -3.94 -2.49
N LEU A 27 -2.23 -3.32 -2.07
CA LEU A 27 -2.11 -1.87 -1.97
C LEU A 27 -2.17 -1.18 -3.33
N GLU A 28 -1.56 -1.77 -4.36
CA GLU A 28 -1.63 -1.33 -5.76
C GLU A 28 -3.07 -1.34 -6.28
N ALA A 29 -3.80 -2.43 -6.09
CA ALA A 29 -5.21 -2.50 -6.49
C ALA A 29 -6.08 -1.46 -5.76
N LEU A 30 -5.82 -1.20 -4.48
CA LEU A 30 -6.52 -0.17 -3.71
C LEU A 30 -6.21 1.24 -4.20
N GLU A 31 -4.96 1.51 -4.59
CA GLU A 31 -4.56 2.80 -5.16
C GLU A 31 -5.22 3.03 -6.54
N GLU A 32 -5.25 2.02 -7.39
CA GLU A 32 -5.90 2.09 -8.71
C GLU A 32 -7.42 2.34 -8.61
N GLU A 33 -8.06 1.78 -7.60
CA GLU A 33 -9.49 1.99 -7.34
C GLU A 33 -9.78 3.36 -6.71
N ALA A 34 -8.83 3.89 -5.95
CA ALA A 34 -9.00 5.15 -5.24
C ALA A 34 -8.86 6.37 -6.17
N VAL A 35 -9.76 7.34 -6.00
CA VAL A 35 -9.79 8.57 -6.79
C VAL A 35 -9.79 9.83 -5.92
N GLY A 36 -9.14 10.88 -6.39
CA GLY A 36 -9.09 12.16 -5.69
C GLY A 36 -8.24 12.11 -4.41
N GLU A 37 -8.78 12.64 -3.31
CA GLU A 37 -8.06 12.75 -2.03
C GLU A 37 -7.67 11.40 -1.44
N GLU A 38 -8.52 10.38 -1.60
CA GLU A 38 -8.26 9.05 -1.07
C GLU A 38 -7.06 8.39 -1.76
N GLY A 39 -6.95 8.55 -3.08
CA GLY A 39 -5.79 8.08 -3.85
C GLY A 39 -4.50 8.75 -3.41
N LEU A 40 -4.52 10.07 -3.14
CA LEU A 40 -3.35 10.78 -2.61
C LEU A 40 -2.93 10.26 -1.23
N CYS A 41 -3.90 9.92 -0.37
CA CYS A 41 -3.60 9.33 0.94
C CYS A 41 -3.02 7.92 0.81
N ILE A 42 -3.50 7.09 -0.12
CA ILE A 42 -2.97 5.75 -0.36
C ILE A 42 -1.58 5.83 -0.99
N ALA A 43 -1.36 6.75 -1.93
CA ALA A 43 -0.05 6.99 -2.53
C ALA A 43 1.02 7.30 -1.47
N ALA A 44 0.66 8.09 -0.44
CA ALA A 44 1.55 8.40 0.68
C ALA A 44 1.88 7.19 1.57
N LEU A 45 1.10 6.11 1.52
CA LEU A 45 1.36 4.89 2.28
C LEU A 45 2.48 4.04 1.67
N TRP A 46 2.82 4.21 0.39
CA TRP A 46 3.90 3.44 -0.25
C TRP A 46 5.27 3.67 0.37
N ASP A 47 5.56 4.90 0.82
CA ASP A 47 6.80 5.20 1.53
C ASP A 47 6.90 4.38 2.84
N ILE A 48 5.77 4.17 3.52
CA ILE A 48 5.69 3.36 4.73
C ILE A 48 5.74 1.87 4.38
N ALA A 49 5.05 1.46 3.31
CA ALA A 49 5.07 0.09 2.80
C ALA A 49 6.51 -0.36 2.51
N LEU A 50 7.30 0.47 1.83
CA LEU A 50 8.70 0.19 1.51
C LEU A 50 9.57 -0.01 2.77
N ALA A 51 9.30 0.75 3.84
CA ALA A 51 10.03 0.63 5.10
C ALA A 51 9.67 -0.65 5.88
N LEU A 52 8.45 -1.16 5.73
CA LEU A 52 7.94 -2.36 6.40
C LEU A 52 8.06 -3.64 5.55
N ALA A 53 8.36 -3.46 4.26
CA ALA A 53 8.41 -4.53 3.28
C ALA A 53 9.52 -5.54 3.58
N ASP A 54 9.21 -6.83 3.37
CA ASP A 54 10.22 -7.88 3.33
C ASP A 54 11.13 -7.74 2.10
N GLU A 55 12.16 -8.58 2.01
CA GLU A 55 13.12 -8.53 0.90
C GLU A 55 12.43 -8.68 -0.47
N GLU A 56 11.48 -9.60 -0.59
CA GLU A 56 10.76 -9.87 -1.84
C GLU A 56 9.87 -8.69 -2.26
N ALA A 57 9.07 -8.16 -1.33
CA ALA A 57 8.24 -6.99 -1.53
C ALA A 57 9.08 -5.74 -1.84
N ARG A 58 10.23 -5.56 -1.18
CA ARG A 58 11.15 -4.46 -1.48
C ARG A 58 11.72 -4.55 -2.89
N HIS A 59 12.11 -5.73 -3.34
CA HIS A 59 12.58 -5.93 -4.72
C HIS A 59 11.48 -5.55 -5.73
N TYR A 60 10.24 -5.96 -5.49
CA TYR A 60 9.09 -5.57 -6.31
C TYR A 60 8.88 -4.05 -6.33
N LEU A 61 8.85 -3.42 -5.15
CA LEU A 61 8.61 -1.98 -4.98
C LEU A 61 9.70 -1.11 -5.60
N LEU A 62 10.96 -1.55 -5.55
CA LEU A 62 12.09 -0.84 -6.14
C LEU A 62 12.22 -1.06 -7.65
N GLY A 63 11.40 -1.95 -8.23
CA GLY A 63 11.48 -2.33 -9.63
C GLY A 63 12.77 -3.07 -9.98
N ASP A 64 13.42 -3.71 -9.00
CA ASP A 64 14.71 -4.38 -9.13
C ASP A 64 14.51 -5.83 -9.63
N GLY A 65 13.77 -5.97 -10.74
CA GLY A 65 13.41 -7.23 -11.41
C GLY A 65 14.16 -7.48 -12.70
#